data_AF-A0A9Q0WHT9-F1
#
_entry.id   AF-A0A9Q0WHT9-F1
#
_cell.length_a   1.000
_cell.length_b   1.000
_cell.length_c   1.000
_cell.angle_alpha   90.00
_cell.angle_beta   90.00
_cell.angle_gamma   90.00
#
_symmetry.space_group_name_H-M   'P 1'
#
loop_
_entity.id
_entity.type
_entity.pdbx_description
1 polymer ?
#
loop_
_entity_poly.entity_id
_entity_poly.type
_entity_poly.pdbx_seq_one_letter_code
_entity_poly.pdbx_strand_id
1 'polypeptide(L)'
;MCYSDSTTPICVISDMFLPWTVDSCCLFDIPRIVFSGMGVLPTVIVGNASSHVPCISSLHHSEPVNLPSVPFSLNKTDFPDLFWCADDKHPMLPILSELQQAEYNSWGIVVNSFEELEGDHVDAFEYQKETRAWLVGPLLLHDQIKQDLMNSGSGNVDQKQTSQYIEWLDQKTEGVGPGNVIYVAFGSQSYMTDLQMEEIALGLEMAGEQFIWVELMRGDQGKKARERARELGRKARQAVEKGGSSDKKLDELIECLTSRQKNSS
;
A
#
# COMPACT_ATOMS: atom_id res chain seq x y z
N MET A 1 -17.52 30.50 30.65
CA MET A 1 -17.98 30.32 29.26
C MET A 1 -16.74 29.99 28.44
N CYS A 2 -16.45 28.71 28.28
CA CYS A 2 -15.31 28.25 27.47
C CYS A 2 -15.75 28.26 26.00
N TYR A 3 -14.90 28.80 25.14
CA TYR A 3 -15.10 28.94 23.71
C TYR A 3 -15.52 27.60 23.07
N SER A 4 -16.77 27.51 22.64
CA SER A 4 -17.20 26.60 21.58
C SER A 4 -16.87 27.27 20.24
N ASP A 5 -15.82 26.82 19.58
CA ASP A 5 -15.74 26.59 18.12
C ASP A 5 -14.28 26.55 17.65
N SER A 6 -13.77 25.33 17.48
CA SER A 6 -12.65 25.05 16.56
C SER A 6 -12.90 23.69 15.90
N THR A 7 -13.88 23.68 14.99
CA THR A 7 -14.16 22.72 13.91
C THR A 7 -13.63 21.29 14.10
N THR A 8 -14.42 20.43 14.73
CA THR A 8 -14.23 18.98 14.62
C THR A 8 -14.26 18.58 13.14
N PRO A 9 -13.27 17.81 12.64
CA PRO A 9 -13.28 17.31 11.26
C PRO A 9 -14.56 16.52 10.95
N ILE A 10 -15.10 16.68 9.74
CA ILE A 10 -16.30 15.94 9.29
C ILE A 10 -16.02 14.45 9.05
N CYS A 11 -14.78 14.10 8.75
CA CYS A 11 -14.28 12.74 8.61
C CYS A 11 -12.74 12.76 8.67
N VAL A 12 -12.15 11.58 8.82
CA VAL A 12 -10.71 11.35 8.63
C VAL A 12 -10.53 10.38 7.47
N ILE A 13 -9.73 10.76 6.49
CA ILE A 13 -9.23 9.84 5.46
C ILE A 13 -7.84 9.39 5.90
N SER A 14 -7.65 8.08 6.05
CA SER A 14 -6.34 7.52 6.44
C SER A 14 -5.98 6.30 5.62
N ASP A 15 -4.69 6.12 5.37
CA ASP A 15 -4.14 4.96 4.68
C ASP A 15 -4.54 3.63 5.35
N MET A 16 -4.73 2.59 4.55
CA MET A 16 -5.09 1.25 5.02
C MET A 16 -4.09 0.68 6.05
N PHE A 17 -2.80 1.03 5.96
CA PHE A 17 -1.74 0.63 6.89
C PHE A 17 -1.73 1.38 8.22
N LEU A 18 -2.72 2.23 8.48
CA LEU A 18 -2.89 2.96 9.75
C LEU A 18 -4.16 2.48 10.47
N PRO A 19 -4.21 1.21 10.94
CA PRO A 19 -5.43 0.64 11.53
C PRO A 19 -5.85 1.35 12.83
N TRP A 20 -4.86 1.81 13.61
CA TRP A 20 -5.05 2.55 14.86
C TRP A 20 -5.87 3.84 14.72
N THR A 21 -6.04 4.37 13.51
CA THR A 21 -6.84 5.58 13.30
C THR A 21 -8.33 5.33 13.53
N VAL A 22 -8.79 4.07 13.44
CA VAL A 22 -10.18 3.68 13.77
C VAL A 22 -10.51 4.05 15.20
N ASP A 23 -9.70 3.60 16.17
CA ASP A 23 -9.96 3.85 17.59
C ASP A 23 -9.96 5.35 17.90
N SER A 24 -9.03 6.09 17.29
CA SER A 24 -8.97 7.55 17.41
C SER A 24 -10.25 8.20 16.87
N CYS A 25 -10.72 7.78 15.70
CA CYS A 25 -11.94 8.28 15.08
C CYS A 25 -13.18 7.95 15.93
N CYS A 26 -13.29 6.73 16.44
CA CYS A 26 -14.38 6.31 17.33
C CYS A 26 -14.42 7.12 18.64
N LEU A 27 -13.26 7.43 19.24
CA LEU A 27 -13.18 8.22 20.47
C LEU A 27 -13.75 9.63 20.32
N PHE A 28 -13.67 10.22 19.13
CA PHE A 28 -14.15 11.57 18.85
C PHE A 28 -15.48 11.60 18.07
N ASP A 29 -16.10 10.44 17.84
CA ASP A 29 -17.32 10.30 17.01
C ASP A 29 -17.13 10.89 15.59
N ILE A 30 -15.95 10.66 15.01
CA ILE A 30 -15.60 11.11 13.65
C ILE A 30 -15.59 9.90 12.71
N PRO A 31 -16.28 9.94 11.57
CA PRO A 31 -16.21 8.85 10.58
C PRO A 31 -14.80 8.69 10.01
N ARG A 32 -14.27 7.47 10.04
CA ARG A 32 -13.06 7.11 9.28
C ARG A 32 -13.45 6.61 7.89
N ILE A 33 -12.82 7.17 6.86
CA ILE A 33 -12.80 6.61 5.51
C ILE A 33 -11.39 6.06 5.26
N VAL A 34 -11.30 4.79 4.90
CA VAL A 34 -10.00 4.19 4.59
C VAL A 34 -9.62 4.49 3.14
N PHE A 35 -8.39 4.95 2.92
CA PHE A 35 -7.81 5.04 1.58
C PHE A 35 -7.02 3.76 1.30
N SER A 36 -7.44 3.01 0.28
CA SER A 36 -6.74 1.81 -0.17
C SER A 36 -6.00 2.09 -1.47
N GLY A 37 -4.70 1.81 -1.46
CA GLY A 37 -3.88 1.77 -2.68
C GLY A 37 -4.14 0.52 -3.53
N MET A 38 -4.90 -0.45 -3.01
CA MET A 38 -5.37 -1.62 -3.74
C MET A 38 -6.73 -1.34 -4.40
N GLY A 39 -7.04 -2.03 -5.50
CA GLY A 39 -8.35 -1.98 -6.14
C GLY A 39 -9.50 -2.55 -5.30
N VAL A 40 -10.74 -2.37 -5.75
CA VAL A 40 -11.92 -2.97 -5.11
C VAL A 40 -11.91 -4.50 -5.28
N LEU A 41 -11.59 -4.99 -6.49
CA LEU A 41 -11.57 -6.42 -6.77
C LEU A 41 -10.61 -7.21 -5.86
N PRO A 42 -9.31 -6.83 -5.72
CA PRO A 42 -8.42 -7.55 -4.81
C PRO A 42 -8.87 -7.42 -3.34
N THR A 43 -9.53 -6.33 -2.96
CA THR A 43 -10.10 -6.18 -1.61
C THR A 43 -11.24 -7.20 -1.35
N VAL A 44 -12.14 -7.40 -2.32
CA VAL A 44 -13.19 -8.43 -2.27
C VAL A 44 -12.59 -9.83 -2.21
N ILE A 45 -11.59 -10.12 -3.04
CA ILE A 45 -10.89 -11.42 -3.08
C ILE A 45 -10.26 -11.74 -1.72
N VAL A 46 -9.46 -10.82 -1.17
CA VAL A 46 -8.78 -11.01 0.11
C VAL A 46 -9.79 -11.11 1.26
N GLY A 47 -10.82 -10.27 1.25
CA GLY A 47 -11.91 -10.30 2.23
C GLY A 47 -12.61 -11.65 2.28
N ASN A 48 -13.04 -12.16 1.12
CA ASN A 48 -13.71 -13.47 1.01
C ASN A 48 -12.80 -14.64 1.35
N ALA A 49 -11.54 -14.60 0.91
CA ALA A 49 -10.58 -15.65 1.18
C ALA A 49 -10.24 -15.76 2.67
N SER A 50 -10.23 -14.64 3.41
CA SER A 50 -9.83 -14.60 4.82
C SER A 50 -10.74 -15.45 5.70
N SER A 51 -12.04 -15.48 5.38
CA SER A 51 -13.03 -16.32 6.07
C SER A 51 -12.90 -17.82 5.73
N HIS A 52 -12.10 -18.18 4.72
CA HIS A 52 -11.96 -19.54 4.19
C HIS A 52 -10.51 -20.05 4.19
N VAL A 53 -9.61 -19.40 4.93
CA VAL A 53 -8.16 -19.73 5.00
C VAL A 53 -7.89 -21.23 5.22
N PRO A 54 -8.55 -21.94 6.15
CA PRO A 54 -8.30 -23.37 6.36
C PRO A 54 -8.61 -24.22 5.12
N CYS A 55 -9.68 -23.87 4.39
CA CYS A 55 -10.06 -24.54 3.16
C CYS A 55 -9.00 -24.30 2.08
N ILE A 56 -8.67 -23.02 1.82
CA ILE A 56 -7.70 -22.62 0.79
C ILE A 56 -6.32 -23.24 1.05
N SER A 57 -5.90 -23.31 2.31
CA SER A 57 -4.63 -23.93 2.71
C SER A 57 -4.54 -25.41 2.34
N SER A 58 -5.66 -26.13 2.37
CA SER A 58 -5.71 -27.57 2.10
C SER A 58 -5.73 -27.93 0.62
N LEU A 59 -5.99 -26.96 -0.27
CA LEU A 59 -6.12 -27.19 -1.71
C LEU A 59 -4.77 -27.48 -2.39
N HIS A 60 -4.85 -28.15 -3.54
CA HIS A 60 -3.72 -28.23 -4.47
C HIS A 60 -3.46 -26.89 -5.18
N HIS A 61 -2.23 -26.63 -5.61
CA HIS A 61 -1.86 -25.33 -6.20
C HIS A 61 -2.69 -24.92 -7.42
N SER A 62 -3.07 -25.88 -8.27
CA SER A 62 -3.84 -25.65 -9.49
C SER A 62 -5.35 -25.87 -9.31
N GLU A 63 -5.81 -26.08 -8.07
CA GLU A 63 -7.21 -26.34 -7.81
C GLU A 63 -8.01 -25.03 -7.83
N PRO A 64 -9.14 -24.98 -8.57
CA PRO A 64 -9.92 -23.76 -8.72
C PRO A 64 -10.71 -23.43 -7.45
N VAL A 65 -10.67 -22.16 -7.07
CA VAL A 65 -11.37 -21.52 -5.96
C VAL A 65 -12.36 -20.53 -6.55
N ASN A 66 -13.64 -20.77 -6.31
CA ASN A 66 -14.71 -19.87 -6.72
C ASN A 66 -15.16 -19.07 -5.49
N LEU A 67 -14.93 -17.76 -5.52
CA LEU A 67 -15.36 -16.86 -4.46
C LEU A 67 -16.67 -16.17 -4.84
N PRO A 68 -17.53 -15.85 -3.85
CA PRO A 68 -18.70 -15.02 -4.10
C PRO A 68 -18.31 -13.70 -4.77
N SER A 69 -19.10 -13.29 -5.76
CA SER A 69 -18.96 -12.01 -6.45
C SER A 69 -17.64 -11.78 -7.19
N VAL A 70 -16.86 -12.84 -7.44
CA VAL A 70 -15.69 -12.82 -8.33
C VAL A 70 -16.07 -13.55 -9.62
N PRO A 71 -15.99 -12.92 -10.80
CA PRO A 71 -16.55 -13.49 -12.03
C PRO A 71 -15.69 -14.57 -12.68
N PHE A 72 -14.57 -14.94 -12.06
CA PHE A 72 -13.62 -15.95 -12.54
C PHE A 72 -13.11 -16.83 -11.41
N SER A 73 -12.64 -18.02 -11.76
CA SER A 73 -12.01 -18.93 -10.82
C SER A 73 -10.57 -18.47 -10.54
N LEU A 74 -10.20 -18.49 -9.27
CA LEU A 74 -8.84 -18.28 -8.80
C LEU A 74 -8.18 -19.62 -8.53
N ASN A 75 -6.86 -19.66 -8.44
CA ASN A 75 -6.10 -20.78 -7.92
C ASN A 75 -5.55 -20.46 -6.53
N LYS A 76 -5.10 -21.47 -5.80
CA LYS A 76 -4.43 -21.28 -4.49
C LYS A 76 -3.28 -20.27 -4.57
N THR A 77 -2.54 -20.27 -5.68
CA THR A 77 -1.38 -19.39 -5.93
C THR A 77 -1.75 -17.94 -6.23
N ASP A 78 -3.02 -17.63 -6.43
CA ASP A 78 -3.48 -16.26 -6.67
C ASP A 78 -3.73 -15.51 -5.34
N PHE A 79 -3.77 -16.24 -4.22
CA PHE A 79 -3.86 -15.67 -2.87
C PHE A 79 -2.46 -15.38 -2.31
N PRO A 80 -2.32 -14.35 -1.45
CA PRO A 80 -1.04 -14.09 -0.79
C PRO A 80 -0.52 -15.34 -0.09
N ASP A 81 0.78 -15.63 -0.20
CA ASP A 81 1.43 -16.79 0.44
C ASP A 81 1.07 -16.91 1.93
N LEU A 82 0.81 -15.78 2.59
CA LEU A 82 0.39 -15.76 4.00
C LEU A 82 -0.91 -16.52 4.29
N PHE A 83 -1.75 -16.76 3.28
CA PHE A 83 -3.01 -17.50 3.42
C PHE A 83 -2.81 -19.01 3.49
N TRP A 84 -1.65 -19.54 3.09
CA TRP A 84 -1.46 -20.98 2.97
C TRP A 84 -0.04 -21.49 3.27
N CYS A 85 0.94 -20.59 3.43
CA CYS A 85 2.34 -20.89 3.72
C CYS A 85 2.79 -20.36 5.09
N ALA A 86 1.99 -19.50 5.74
CA ALA A 86 2.32 -18.97 7.06
C ALA A 86 2.13 -20.04 8.14
N ASP A 87 3.13 -20.20 9.01
CA ASP A 87 2.94 -20.77 10.34
C ASP A 87 1.94 -19.88 11.10
N ASP A 88 1.08 -20.46 11.94
CA ASP A 88 0.15 -19.76 12.83
C ASP A 88 0.85 -18.67 13.68
N LYS A 89 2.17 -18.78 13.85
CA LYS A 89 3.03 -17.82 14.58
C LYS A 89 3.66 -16.74 13.70
N HIS A 90 3.35 -16.67 12.42
CA HIS A 90 3.97 -15.71 11.53
C HIS A 90 3.60 -14.26 11.96
N PRO A 91 4.60 -13.37 12.16
CA PRO A 91 4.36 -12.05 12.76
C PRO A 91 3.46 -11.13 11.94
N MET A 92 3.30 -11.39 10.64
CA MET A 92 2.38 -10.65 9.77
C MET A 92 0.90 -11.01 9.94
N LEU A 93 0.57 -12.21 10.44
CA LEU A 93 -0.83 -12.62 10.61
C LEU A 93 -1.65 -11.68 11.50
N PRO A 94 -1.19 -11.31 12.72
CA PRO A 94 -1.93 -10.35 13.55
C PRO A 94 -2.02 -8.97 12.90
N ILE A 95 -0.98 -8.54 12.18
CA ILE A 95 -0.98 -7.26 11.46
C ILE A 95 -2.05 -7.27 10.36
N LEU A 96 -2.09 -8.31 9.51
CA LEU A 96 -3.11 -8.40 8.46
C LEU A 96 -4.52 -8.46 9.03
N SER A 97 -4.71 -9.19 10.13
CA SER A 97 -6.00 -9.24 10.81
C SER A 97 -6.42 -7.86 11.33
N GLU A 98 -5.51 -7.11 11.94
CA GLU A 98 -5.75 -5.74 12.40
C GLU A 98 -6.09 -4.79 11.24
N LEU A 99 -5.35 -4.87 10.13
CA LEU A 99 -5.62 -4.09 8.92
C LEU A 99 -7.01 -4.38 8.35
N GLN A 100 -7.37 -5.66 8.26
CA GLN A 100 -8.67 -6.09 7.76
C GLN A 100 -9.83 -5.65 8.66
N GLN A 101 -9.65 -5.77 9.99
CA GLN A 101 -10.63 -5.31 10.96
C GLN A 101 -10.80 -3.79 10.90
N ALA A 102 -9.70 -3.05 10.78
CA ALA A 102 -9.77 -1.61 10.68
C ALA A 102 -10.47 -1.15 9.40
N GLU A 103 -10.18 -1.79 8.26
CA GLU A 103 -10.92 -1.56 7.02
C GLU A 103 -12.43 -1.83 7.21
N TYR A 104 -12.78 -2.97 7.82
CA TYR A 104 -14.19 -3.33 8.08
C TYR A 104 -14.90 -2.32 9.00
N ASN A 105 -14.20 -1.81 10.01
CA ASN A 105 -14.72 -0.82 10.95
C ASN A 105 -14.69 0.63 10.41
N SER A 106 -14.36 0.81 9.13
CA SER A 106 -14.40 2.13 8.48
C SER A 106 -15.79 2.42 7.91
N TRP A 107 -16.18 3.69 7.92
CA TRP A 107 -17.46 4.15 7.37
C TRP A 107 -17.56 4.02 5.85
N GLY A 108 -16.41 3.91 5.18
CA GLY A 108 -16.32 3.61 3.76
C GLY A 108 -14.87 3.55 3.30
N ILE A 109 -14.68 3.22 2.03
CA ILE A 109 -13.38 3.07 1.36
C ILE A 109 -13.28 4.01 0.17
N VAL A 110 -12.13 4.68 0.03
CA VAL A 110 -11.73 5.37 -1.20
C VAL A 110 -10.61 4.56 -1.85
N VAL A 111 -10.79 4.27 -3.13
CA VAL A 111 -9.85 3.50 -3.93
C VAL A 111 -9.31 4.36 -5.06
N ASN A 112 -8.00 4.32 -5.30
CA ASN A 112 -7.38 4.97 -6.45
C ASN A 112 -7.62 4.16 -7.75
N SER A 113 -8.86 4.21 -8.22
CA SER A 113 -9.37 3.52 -9.41
C SER A 113 -10.52 4.32 -10.02
N PHE A 114 -11.21 3.78 -11.03
CA PHE A 114 -12.31 4.46 -11.73
C PHE A 114 -13.39 3.46 -12.16
N GLU A 115 -14.59 3.97 -12.40
CA GLU A 115 -15.81 3.18 -12.64
C GLU A 115 -15.66 2.18 -13.80
N GLU A 116 -15.11 2.62 -14.92
CA GLU A 116 -14.95 1.79 -16.11
C GLU A 116 -13.96 0.63 -15.93
N LEU A 117 -13.14 0.64 -14.87
CA LEU A 117 -12.20 -0.44 -14.57
C LEU A 117 -12.73 -1.42 -13.52
N GLU A 118 -13.40 -0.94 -12.47
CA GLU A 118 -13.76 -1.77 -11.30
C GLU A 118 -15.22 -1.64 -10.84
N GLY A 119 -16.06 -0.86 -11.52
CA GLY A 119 -17.46 -0.60 -11.15
C GLY A 119 -18.29 -1.87 -10.95
N ASP A 120 -18.11 -2.88 -11.80
CA ASP A 120 -18.79 -4.19 -11.72
C ASP A 120 -18.54 -4.94 -10.39
N HIS A 121 -17.52 -4.54 -9.62
CA HIS A 121 -17.16 -5.14 -8.33
C HIS A 121 -17.59 -4.29 -7.13
N VAL A 122 -18.08 -3.07 -7.34
CA VAL A 122 -18.49 -2.13 -6.28
C VAL A 122 -19.73 -2.65 -5.57
N ASP A 123 -20.80 -2.97 -6.29
CA ASP A 123 -22.05 -3.48 -5.69
C ASP A 123 -21.82 -4.73 -4.83
N ALA A 124 -20.96 -5.63 -5.33
CA ALA A 124 -20.55 -6.82 -4.62
C ALA A 124 -19.83 -6.51 -3.30
N PHE A 125 -18.91 -5.55 -3.33
CA PHE A 125 -18.19 -5.08 -2.15
C PHE A 125 -19.15 -4.42 -1.16
N GLU A 126 -19.97 -3.47 -1.60
CA GLU A 126 -20.88 -2.72 -0.74
C GLU A 126 -21.93 -3.63 -0.09
N TYR A 127 -22.46 -4.61 -0.82
CA TYR A 127 -23.37 -5.61 -0.28
C TYR A 127 -22.72 -6.46 0.81
N GLN A 128 -21.47 -6.89 0.61
CA GLN A 128 -20.77 -7.74 1.56
C GLN A 128 -20.34 -6.99 2.83
N LYS A 129 -19.94 -5.72 2.68
CA LYS A 129 -19.31 -4.95 3.75
C LYS A 129 -20.27 -3.98 4.44
N GLU A 130 -21.48 -3.80 3.92
CA GLU A 130 -22.43 -2.76 4.37
C GLU A 130 -21.77 -1.37 4.44
N THR A 131 -20.77 -1.13 3.59
CA THR A 131 -19.94 0.08 3.56
C THR A 131 -19.83 0.59 2.13
N ARG A 132 -19.63 1.89 1.97
CA ARG A 132 -19.56 2.51 0.64
C ARG A 132 -18.16 2.47 0.06
N ALA A 133 -18.06 2.31 -1.26
CA ALA A 133 -16.81 2.42 -2.00
C ALA A 133 -16.86 3.58 -3.00
N TRP A 134 -15.83 4.42 -2.98
CA TRP A 134 -15.65 5.50 -3.94
C TRP A 134 -14.39 5.28 -4.77
N LEU A 135 -14.57 5.15 -6.08
CA LEU A 135 -13.49 5.05 -7.04
C LEU A 135 -13.03 6.47 -7.42
N VAL A 136 -11.90 6.91 -6.86
CA VAL A 136 -11.36 8.27 -7.01
C VAL A 136 -9.96 8.19 -7.60
N GLY A 137 -9.88 8.10 -8.92
CA GLY A 137 -8.63 7.97 -9.65
C GLY A 137 -8.81 8.05 -11.16
N PRO A 138 -7.73 7.83 -11.93
CA PRO A 138 -6.35 7.63 -11.46
C PRO A 138 -5.73 8.94 -10.93
N LEU A 139 -5.34 8.96 -9.64
CA LEU A 139 -4.83 10.15 -8.96
C LEU A 139 -3.54 10.71 -9.59
N LEU A 140 -2.77 9.88 -10.29
CA LEU A 140 -1.55 10.29 -11.01
C LEU A 140 -1.81 11.40 -12.04
N LEU A 141 -3.00 11.42 -12.65
CA LEU A 141 -3.33 12.38 -13.71
C LEU A 141 -3.82 13.73 -13.17
N HIS A 142 -4.16 13.80 -11.88
CA HIS A 142 -4.82 14.97 -11.32
C HIS A 142 -3.98 16.25 -11.44
N ASP A 143 -2.67 16.17 -11.16
CA ASP A 143 -1.80 17.33 -11.25
C ASP A 143 -1.54 17.74 -12.71
N GLN A 144 -1.48 16.78 -13.64
CA GLN A 144 -1.35 17.05 -15.07
C GLN A 144 -2.58 17.78 -15.60
N ILE A 145 -3.78 17.27 -15.30
CA ILE A 145 -5.05 17.88 -15.69
C ILE A 145 -5.17 19.29 -15.11
N LYS A 146 -4.79 19.49 -13.84
CA LYS A 146 -4.77 20.83 -13.22
C LYS A 146 -3.83 21.79 -13.96
N GLN A 147 -2.63 21.33 -14.33
CA GLN A 147 -1.68 22.13 -15.09
C GLN A 147 -2.20 22.46 -16.48
N ASP A 148 -2.79 21.50 -17.20
CA ASP A 148 -3.35 21.72 -18.54
C ASP A 148 -4.50 22.74 -18.52
N LEU A 149 -5.38 22.66 -17.50
CA LEU A 149 -6.46 23.63 -17.29
C LEU A 149 -5.95 25.03 -16.97
N MET A 150 -4.87 25.14 -16.19
CA MET A 150 -4.22 26.43 -15.87
C MET A 150 -3.44 27.01 -17.07
N ASN A 151 -2.81 26.16 -17.87
CA ASN A 151 -1.97 26.55 -19.02
C ASN A 151 -2.79 26.82 -20.30
N SER A 152 -4.06 26.43 -20.34
CA SER A 152 -5.00 26.75 -21.42
C SER A 152 -5.23 28.27 -21.63
N GLY A 153 -4.71 29.14 -20.76
CA GLY A 153 -4.70 30.61 -20.91
C GLY A 153 -3.30 31.26 -20.94
N SER A 154 -2.22 30.50 -20.86
CA SER A 154 -0.85 31.02 -20.74
C SER A 154 0.11 30.08 -21.49
N GLY A 155 0.57 30.53 -22.67
CA GLY A 155 1.47 29.78 -23.56
C GLY A 155 2.91 29.60 -23.06
N ASN A 156 3.15 29.59 -21.75
CA ASN A 156 4.45 29.26 -21.19
C ASN A 156 4.49 27.78 -20.83
N VAL A 157 4.94 26.98 -21.79
CA VAL A 157 5.42 25.63 -21.52
C VAL A 157 6.74 25.79 -20.79
N ASP A 158 6.73 25.62 -19.46
CA ASP A 158 7.98 25.44 -18.72
C ASP A 158 8.73 24.27 -19.37
N GLN A 159 9.92 24.56 -19.91
CA GLN A 159 10.85 23.55 -20.41
C GLN A 159 11.28 22.69 -19.22
N LYS A 160 10.44 21.72 -18.88
CA LYS A 160 10.74 20.69 -17.92
C LYS A 160 11.98 19.99 -18.46
N GLN A 161 13.08 20.11 -17.73
CA GLN A 161 14.37 19.54 -18.08
C GLN A 161 14.17 18.07 -18.47
N THR A 162 14.22 17.78 -19.77
CA THR A 162 13.96 16.45 -20.29
C THR A 162 15.01 15.52 -19.70
N SER A 163 14.58 14.40 -19.10
CA SER A 163 15.56 13.47 -18.56
C SER A 163 16.31 12.80 -19.73
N GLN A 164 17.55 12.41 -19.48
CA GLN A 164 18.38 11.72 -20.48
C GLN A 164 17.72 10.45 -21.05
N TYR A 165 16.87 9.77 -20.26
CA TYR A 165 16.16 8.57 -20.73
C TYR A 165 14.96 8.88 -21.61
N ILE A 166 14.33 10.06 -21.46
CA ILE A 166 13.27 10.50 -22.37
C ILE A 166 13.88 10.86 -23.73
N GLU A 167 15.00 11.59 -23.77
CA GLU A 167 15.72 11.87 -25.01
C GLU A 167 16.17 10.58 -25.72
N TRP A 168 16.63 9.59 -24.94
CA TRP A 168 16.97 8.27 -25.48
C TRP A 168 15.75 7.54 -26.04
N LEU A 169 14.58 7.59 -25.37
CA LEU A 169 13.34 7.01 -25.88
C LEU A 169 12.91 7.67 -27.20
N ASP A 170 12.99 8.99 -27.30
CA ASP A 170 12.66 9.73 -28.52
C ASP A 170 13.52 9.23 -29.70
N GLN A 171 14.83 9.07 -29.48
CA GLN A 171 15.75 8.49 -30.47
C GLN A 171 15.40 7.05 -30.88
N LYS A 172 14.85 6.23 -29.98
CA LYS A 172 14.44 4.85 -30.29
C LYS A 172 13.13 4.78 -31.06
N THR A 173 12.28 5.79 -30.96
CA THR A 173 11.03 5.87 -31.72
C THR A 173 11.21 6.50 -33.10
N GLU A 174 12.30 7.23 -33.32
CA GLU A 174 12.60 7.88 -34.59
C GLU A 174 12.76 6.86 -35.74
N GLY A 175 11.92 6.99 -36.77
CA GLY A 175 11.98 6.16 -37.99
C GLY A 175 11.39 4.74 -37.87
N VAL A 176 11.13 4.23 -36.67
CA VAL A 176 10.62 2.87 -36.43
C VAL A 176 9.22 2.87 -35.80
N GLY A 177 8.79 3.97 -35.17
CA GLY A 177 7.46 4.11 -34.55
C GLY A 177 7.43 3.78 -33.04
N PRO A 178 6.27 3.83 -32.38
CA PRO A 178 6.13 3.49 -30.97
C PRO A 178 6.18 1.97 -30.73
N GLY A 179 6.49 1.56 -29.50
CA GLY A 179 6.42 0.15 -29.06
C GLY A 179 7.72 -0.66 -29.18
N ASN A 180 8.86 -0.01 -29.45
CA ASN A 180 10.15 -0.69 -29.66
C ASN A 180 11.02 -0.80 -28.39
N VAL A 181 10.47 -0.46 -27.22
CA VAL A 181 11.22 -0.46 -25.95
C VAL A 181 10.41 -1.14 -24.87
N ILE A 182 11.03 -2.10 -24.18
CA ILE A 182 10.44 -2.80 -23.04
C ILE A 182 10.75 -2.01 -21.76
N TYR A 183 9.73 -1.69 -20.97
CA TYR A 183 9.91 -1.16 -19.62
C TYR A 183 9.77 -2.27 -18.57
N VAL A 184 10.80 -2.45 -17.75
CA VAL A 184 10.86 -3.49 -16.71
C VAL A 184 10.97 -2.83 -15.34
N ALA A 185 9.97 -3.02 -14.49
CA ALA A 185 9.99 -2.59 -13.10
C ALA A 185 9.12 -3.52 -12.24
N PHE A 186 9.64 -3.90 -11.06
CA PHE A 186 8.92 -4.77 -10.12
C PHE A 186 8.44 -4.01 -8.88
N GLY A 187 8.31 -2.68 -8.98
CA GLY A 187 7.94 -1.82 -7.86
C GLY A 187 9.06 -1.61 -6.82
N SER A 188 8.81 -0.75 -5.83
CA SER A 188 9.80 -0.33 -4.84
C SER A 188 10.01 -1.33 -3.70
N GLN A 189 9.10 -2.29 -3.52
CA GLN A 189 9.08 -3.24 -2.41
C GLN A 189 9.35 -4.69 -2.82
N SER A 190 9.68 -4.95 -4.09
CA SER A 190 10.00 -6.31 -4.53
C SER A 190 11.37 -6.78 -4.05
N TYR A 191 11.45 -8.08 -3.82
CA TYR A 191 12.69 -8.79 -3.51
C TYR A 191 12.94 -9.82 -4.60
N MET A 192 14.11 -9.75 -5.23
CA MET A 192 14.61 -10.77 -6.14
C MET A 192 15.98 -11.26 -5.67
N THR A 193 16.29 -12.53 -5.93
CA THR A 193 17.62 -13.10 -5.71
C THR A 193 18.58 -12.66 -6.82
N ASP A 194 19.90 -12.81 -6.60
CA ASP A 194 20.89 -12.48 -7.64
C ASP A 194 20.71 -13.38 -8.86
N LEU A 195 20.43 -14.67 -8.65
CA LEU A 195 20.11 -15.61 -9.73
C LEU A 195 18.89 -15.17 -10.55
N GLN A 196 17.81 -14.70 -9.91
CA GLN A 196 16.64 -14.19 -10.65
C GLN A 196 16.97 -12.95 -11.48
N MET A 197 17.82 -12.05 -10.96
CA MET A 197 18.27 -10.89 -11.73
C MET A 197 19.16 -11.30 -12.91
N GLU A 198 20.05 -12.27 -12.72
CA GLU A 198 20.88 -12.84 -13.79
C GLU A 198 20.03 -13.47 -14.90
N GLU A 199 19.01 -14.26 -14.54
CA GLU A 199 18.09 -14.86 -15.51
C GLU A 199 17.24 -13.82 -16.25
N ILE A 200 16.78 -12.77 -15.58
CA ILE A 200 16.07 -11.65 -16.24
C ILE A 200 17.02 -10.92 -17.20
N ALA A 201 18.26 -10.66 -16.77
CA ALA A 201 19.25 -10.00 -17.62
C ALA A 201 19.56 -10.83 -18.87
N LEU A 202 19.75 -12.14 -18.70
CA LEU A 202 19.97 -13.08 -19.80
C LEU A 202 18.76 -13.14 -20.73
N GLY A 203 17.54 -13.20 -20.19
CA GLY A 203 16.31 -13.18 -20.98
C GLY A 203 16.14 -11.91 -21.81
N LEU A 204 16.47 -10.74 -21.23
CA LEU A 204 16.46 -9.47 -21.95
C LEU A 204 17.53 -9.40 -23.04
N GLU A 205 18.75 -9.90 -22.77
CA GLU A 205 19.81 -10.00 -23.77
C GLU A 205 19.40 -10.91 -24.94
N MET A 206 18.84 -12.07 -24.63
CA MET A 206 18.36 -13.03 -25.64
C MET A 206 17.17 -12.52 -26.45
N ALA A 207 16.30 -11.70 -25.85
CA ALA A 207 15.19 -11.08 -26.57
C ALA A 207 15.67 -10.14 -27.69
N GLY A 208 16.88 -9.56 -27.55
CA GLY A 208 17.46 -8.66 -28.55
C GLY A 208 16.75 -7.31 -28.69
N GLU A 209 15.77 -7.03 -27.83
CA GLU A 209 14.98 -5.80 -27.83
C GLU A 209 15.64 -4.70 -27.00
N GLN A 210 15.29 -3.44 -27.28
CA GLN A 210 15.70 -2.33 -26.42
C GLN A 210 14.87 -2.36 -25.13
N PHE A 211 15.49 -2.01 -23.99
CA PHE A 211 14.78 -1.99 -22.72
C PHE A 211 15.25 -0.87 -21.78
N ILE A 212 14.35 -0.45 -20.90
CA ILE A 212 14.64 0.32 -19.69
C ILE A 212 14.31 -0.60 -18.52
N TRP A 213 15.33 -0.93 -17.72
CA TRP A 213 15.15 -1.74 -16.54
C TRP A 213 15.46 -0.94 -15.28
N VAL A 214 14.45 -0.78 -14.42
CA VAL A 214 14.60 -0.15 -13.12
C VAL A 214 15.27 -1.13 -12.16
N GLU A 215 16.53 -0.88 -11.83
CA GLU A 215 17.26 -1.66 -10.84
C GLU A 215 16.56 -1.54 -9.47
N LEU A 216 16.25 -2.69 -8.87
CA LEU A 216 15.61 -2.77 -7.57
C LEU A 216 16.50 -2.21 -6.46
N MET A 217 15.99 -2.24 -5.22
CA MET A 217 16.74 -1.90 -4.01
C MET A 217 18.07 -2.68 -3.85
N ARG A 218 18.51 -3.54 -4.77
CA ARG A 218 19.83 -4.18 -4.78
C ARG A 218 20.95 -3.35 -5.43
N GLY A 219 20.65 -2.26 -6.14
CA GLY A 219 21.67 -1.27 -6.50
C GLY A 219 22.33 -0.69 -5.24
N ASP A 220 23.53 -0.12 -5.36
CA ASP A 220 24.31 0.38 -4.22
C ASP A 220 23.51 1.30 -3.29
N GLN A 221 22.59 2.08 -3.86
CA GLN A 221 21.70 2.95 -3.07
C GLN A 221 20.67 2.18 -2.26
N GLY A 222 20.05 1.15 -2.83
CA GLY A 222 19.06 0.34 -2.12
C GLY A 222 19.68 -0.60 -1.08
N LYS A 223 20.92 -1.09 -1.32
CA LYS A 223 21.71 -1.79 -0.29
C LYS A 223 21.92 -0.91 0.93
N LYS A 224 22.37 0.34 0.73
CA LYS A 224 22.53 1.34 1.80
C LYS A 224 21.21 1.64 2.51
N ALA A 225 20.10 1.78 1.78
CA ALA A 225 18.79 2.03 2.37
C ALA A 225 18.33 0.88 3.28
N ARG A 226 18.50 -0.38 2.86
CA ARG A 226 18.18 -1.56 3.68
C ARG A 226 19.04 -1.67 4.94
N GLU A 227 20.33 -1.41 4.83
CA GLU A 227 21.23 -1.42 6.00
C GLU A 227 20.81 -0.39 7.03
N ARG A 228 20.46 0.82 6.58
CA ARG A 228 19.93 1.88 7.47
C ARG A 228 18.61 1.45 8.12
N ALA A 229 17.68 0.88 7.36
CA ALA A 229 16.39 0.42 7.90
C ALA A 229 16.56 -0.70 8.93
N ARG A 230 17.45 -1.68 8.67
CA ARG A 230 17.76 -2.76 9.62
C ARG A 230 18.39 -2.22 10.90
N GLU A 231 19.36 -1.31 10.78
CA GLU A 231 20.00 -0.71 11.95
C GLU A 231 19.03 0.14 12.77
N LEU A 232 18.15 0.90 12.11
CA LEU A 232 17.10 1.66 12.80
C LEU A 232 16.12 0.73 13.52
N GLY A 233 15.69 -0.36 12.87
CA GLY A 233 14.83 -1.37 13.48
C GLY A 233 15.47 -2.05 14.69
N ARG A 234 16.78 -2.33 14.64
CA ARG A 234 17.54 -2.87 15.78
C ARG A 234 17.59 -1.88 16.95
N LYS A 235 17.85 -0.60 16.67
CA LYS A 235 17.85 0.46 17.69
C LYS A 235 16.47 0.66 18.32
N ALA A 236 15.41 0.63 17.51
CA ALA A 236 14.04 0.74 18.01
C ALA A 236 13.69 -0.40 18.98
N ARG A 237 14.04 -1.65 18.64
CA ARG A 237 13.86 -2.80 19.54
C ARG A 237 14.62 -2.64 20.85
N GLN A 238 15.91 -2.28 20.78
CA GLN A 238 16.72 -2.04 21.99
C GLN A 238 16.20 -0.88 22.84
N ALA A 239 15.58 0.13 22.22
CA ALA A 239 15.00 1.24 22.96
C ALA A 239 13.79 0.80 23.80
N VAL A 240 12.98 -0.15 23.31
CA VAL A 240 11.75 -0.62 23.99
C VAL A 240 11.96 -1.82 24.91
N GLU A 241 13.07 -2.54 24.79
CA GLU A 241 13.44 -3.62 25.71
C GLU A 241 13.66 -3.10 27.15
N LYS A 242 13.54 -3.99 28.14
CA LYS A 242 13.71 -3.67 29.56
C LYS A 242 15.10 -3.08 29.85
N GLY A 243 15.15 -1.90 30.46
CA GLY A 243 16.36 -1.11 30.67
C GLY A 243 16.79 -0.27 29.45
N GLY A 244 16.06 -0.36 28.35
CA GLY A 244 16.20 0.44 27.14
C GLY A 244 15.83 1.91 27.35
N SER A 245 16.15 2.75 26.37
CA SER A 245 15.96 4.20 26.50
C SER A 245 14.48 4.62 26.56
N SER A 246 13.60 3.94 25.83
CA SER A 246 12.16 4.17 25.87
C SER A 246 11.55 3.62 27.15
N ASP A 247 11.97 2.43 27.58
CA ASP A 247 11.54 1.80 28.83
C ASP A 247 11.84 2.69 30.05
N LYS A 248 13.07 3.21 30.15
CA LYS A 248 13.46 4.16 31.22
C LYS A 248 12.65 5.45 31.19
N LYS A 249 12.35 5.98 30.00
CA LYS A 249 11.55 7.21 29.88
C LYS A 249 10.10 6.97 30.30
N LEU A 250 9.58 5.76 30.10
CA LEU A 250 8.27 5.37 30.62
C LEU A 250 8.28 5.32 32.15
N ASP A 251 9.31 4.74 32.77
CA ASP A 251 9.46 4.74 34.24
C ASP A 251 9.54 6.16 34.80
N GLU A 252 10.37 7.03 34.22
CA GLU A 252 10.47 8.45 34.61
C GLU A 252 9.12 9.17 34.52
N LEU A 253 8.34 8.89 33.46
CA LEU A 253 6.99 9.44 33.30
C LEU A 253 6.06 8.96 34.42
N ILE A 254 6.06 7.67 34.74
CA ILE A 254 5.23 7.08 35.80
C ILE A 254 5.58 7.71 37.16
N GLU A 255 6.87 7.87 37.47
CA GLU A 255 7.33 8.52 38.70
C GLU A 255 6.87 9.99 38.77
N CYS A 256 7.00 10.73 37.67
CA CYS A 256 6.57 12.11 37.58
C CYS A 256 5.06 12.25 37.85
N LEU A 257 4.24 11.40 37.21
CA LEU A 257 2.79 11.41 37.40
C LEU A 257 2.40 11.04 38.83
N THR A 258 3.05 10.03 39.42
CA THR A 258 2.78 9.59 40.79
C THR A 258 3.15 10.65 41.82
N SER A 259 4.27 11.36 41.62
CA SER A 259 4.71 12.45 42.51
C SER A 259 3.76 13.65 42.47
N ARG A 260 3.23 13.97 41.28
CA ARG A 260 2.25 15.03 41.10
C ARG A 260 0.93 14.74 41.81
N GLN A 261 0.47 13.49 41.78
CA GLN A 261 -0.76 13.07 42.46
C GLN A 261 -0.64 13.18 43.99
N LYS A 262 0.52 12.81 44.54
CA LYS A 262 0.82 12.94 45.98
C LYS A 262 0.93 14.40 46.45
N ASN A 263 1.38 15.31 45.60
CA ASN A 263 1.47 16.74 45.93
C ASN A 263 0.15 17.50 45.76
N SER A 264 -0.90 16.84 45.26
CA SER A 264 -2.24 17.42 45.09
C SER A 264 -3.25 16.90 46.12
N SER A 265 -2.78 16.11 47.10
CA SER A 265 -3.53 15.57 48.25
C SER A 265 -3.04 16.22 49.53
#